data_AF-A0A2S2B4R2-F1
#
_entry.id   AF-A0A2S2B4R2-F1
#
_cell.length_a   1.000
_cell.length_b   1.000
_cell.length_c   1.000
_cell.angle_alpha   90.00
_cell.angle_beta   90.00
_cell.angle_gamma   90.00
#
_symmetry.space_group_name_H-M   'P 1'
#
loop_
_entity.id
_entity.type
_entity.pdbx_description
1 polymer ?
#
loop_
_entity_poly.entity_id
_entity_poly.type
_entity_poly.pdbx_seq_one_letter_code
_entity_poly.pdbx_strand_id
1 'polypeptide(L)'
;PGAGQQGPRSQAPVASAAASRLSSPQASSRVSSAVSSLVSSGPTNPAALSNTIGSVVSQVRSSNPGLSNCDVLVQALLEMVSALVHILGSSSIGQINYGASSQYAQLVGQSITQALA
;
A
#
# COMPACT_ATOMS: atom_id res chain seq x y z
N PRO A 1 -17.24 37.81 19.38
CA PRO A 1 -17.30 36.39 19.82
C PRO A 1 -17.28 35.41 18.64
N GLY A 2 -16.18 34.65 18.51
CA GLY A 2 -16.11 33.40 17.74
C GLY A 2 -15.60 33.45 16.30
N ALA A 3 -14.39 33.97 16.05
CA ALA A 3 -13.67 33.68 14.81
C ALA A 3 -13.18 32.22 14.85
N GLY A 4 -13.86 31.33 14.13
CA GLY A 4 -13.40 29.96 13.90
C GLY A 4 -12.15 29.99 13.03
N GLN A 5 -10.99 29.78 13.65
CA GLN A 5 -9.72 29.64 12.95
C GLN A 5 -9.74 28.40 12.05
N GLN A 6 -10.04 28.61 10.76
CA GLN A 6 -9.83 27.62 9.72
C GLN A 6 -8.32 27.60 9.42
N GLY A 7 -7.58 26.82 10.20
CA GLY A 7 -6.13 26.71 10.05
C GLY A 7 -5.74 26.17 8.67
N PRO A 8 -4.66 26.68 8.05
CA PRO A 8 -4.18 26.15 6.78
C PRO A 8 -3.59 24.76 7.01
N ARG A 9 -4.39 23.71 6.80
CA ARG A 9 -3.88 22.34 6.78
C ARG A 9 -3.30 22.06 5.40
N SER A 10 -1.97 22.14 5.33
CA SER A 10 -1.14 21.72 4.22
C SER A 10 -1.60 20.35 3.69
N GLN A 11 -1.80 20.20 2.38
CA GLN A 11 -2.11 18.94 1.71
C GLN A 11 -0.84 18.13 1.35
N ALA A 12 0.32 18.78 1.37
CA ALA A 12 1.64 18.16 1.18
C ALA A 12 2.19 17.23 2.30
N PRO A 13 1.83 17.36 3.61
CA PRO A 13 2.54 16.65 4.68
C PRO A 13 2.16 15.18 4.79
N VAL A 14 1.03 14.73 4.21
CA VAL A 14 0.57 13.34 4.37
C VAL A 14 1.46 12.38 3.60
N ALA A 15 1.75 12.69 2.33
CA ALA A 15 2.63 11.86 1.50
C ALA A 15 4.07 11.86 2.03
N SER A 16 4.59 13.04 2.42
CA SER A 16 5.93 13.15 3.00
C SER A 16 6.04 12.41 4.34
N ALA A 17 5.03 12.49 5.21
CA ALA A 17 5.03 11.74 6.47
C ALA A 17 4.96 10.23 6.24
N ALA A 18 4.15 9.77 5.28
CA ALA A 18 4.09 8.36 4.93
C ALA A 18 5.40 7.86 4.29
N ALA A 19 6.05 8.67 3.44
CA ALA A 19 7.37 8.38 2.92
C ALA A 19 8.44 8.29 4.03
N SER A 20 8.43 9.20 4.99
CA SER A 20 9.33 9.12 6.16
C SER A 20 9.12 7.84 6.97
N ARG A 21 7.87 7.40 7.13
CA ARG A 21 7.55 6.12 7.77
C ARG A 21 7.93 4.91 6.90
N LEU A 22 7.80 5.01 5.58
CA LEU A 22 8.21 3.96 4.63
C LEU A 22 9.72 3.71 4.68
N SER A 23 10.53 4.74 4.93
CA SER A 23 11.98 4.61 5.14
C SER A 23 12.37 3.94 6.46
N SER A 24 11.41 3.56 7.31
CA SER A 24 11.69 2.89 8.59
C SER A 24 12.06 1.40 8.40
N PRO A 25 12.87 0.82 9.31
CA PRO A 25 13.20 -0.61 9.28
C PRO A 25 11.96 -1.53 9.35
N GLN A 26 10.91 -1.09 10.06
CA GLN A 26 9.68 -1.85 10.21
C GLN A 26 8.92 -1.93 8.88
N ALA A 27 8.83 -0.81 8.15
CA ALA A 27 8.24 -0.79 6.81
C ALA A 27 9.04 -1.67 5.84
N SER A 28 10.37 -1.61 5.87
CA SER A 28 11.22 -2.51 5.05
C SER A 28 10.92 -3.99 5.30
N SER A 29 10.72 -4.40 6.55
CA SER A 29 10.37 -5.78 6.92
C SER A 29 8.99 -6.20 6.38
N ARG A 30 8.01 -5.30 6.44
CA ARG A 30 6.66 -5.52 5.90
C ARG A 30 6.67 -5.59 4.38
N VAL A 31 7.42 -4.71 3.71
CA VAL A 31 7.62 -4.74 2.25
C VAL A 31 8.25 -6.06 1.82
N SER A 32 9.32 -6.51 2.51
CA SER A 32 9.96 -7.80 2.19
C SER A 32 9.00 -8.98 2.37
N SER A 33 8.19 -8.98 3.43
CA SER A 33 7.15 -9.99 3.65
C SER A 33 6.07 -9.96 2.56
N ALA A 34 5.63 -8.77 2.15
CA ALA A 34 4.67 -8.58 1.07
C ALA A 34 5.23 -9.09 -0.27
N VAL A 35 6.49 -8.80 -0.58
CA VAL A 35 7.18 -9.36 -1.77
C VAL A 35 7.17 -10.88 -1.71
N SER A 36 7.55 -11.49 -0.59
CA SER A 36 7.58 -12.94 -0.44
C SER A 36 6.20 -13.57 -0.67
N SER A 37 5.14 -13.01 -0.08
CA SER A 37 3.76 -13.47 -0.27
C SER A 37 3.28 -13.35 -1.72
N LEU A 38 3.54 -12.21 -2.36
CA LEU A 38 3.14 -11.94 -3.74
C LEU A 38 3.88 -12.82 -4.74
N VAL A 39 5.20 -13.01 -4.55
CA VAL A 39 6.00 -13.89 -5.41
C VAL A 39 5.57 -15.35 -5.24
N SER A 40 5.35 -15.80 -4.00
CA SER A 40 4.96 -17.18 -3.73
C SER A 40 3.56 -17.53 -4.24
N SER A 41 2.62 -16.58 -4.20
CA SER A 41 1.21 -16.83 -4.54
C SER A 41 0.82 -16.31 -5.94
N GLY A 42 1.72 -15.58 -6.60
CA GLY A 42 1.49 -14.89 -7.87
C GLY A 42 0.98 -13.45 -7.65
N PRO A 43 1.66 -12.42 -8.20
CA PRO A 43 1.29 -11.02 -7.99
C PRO A 43 0.00 -10.59 -8.69
N THR A 44 -0.58 -11.44 -9.54
CA THR A 44 -1.84 -11.23 -10.25
C THR A 44 -3.00 -12.05 -9.67
N ASN A 45 -2.78 -12.77 -8.56
CA ASN A 45 -3.82 -13.54 -7.88
C ASN A 45 -4.62 -12.64 -6.93
N PRO A 46 -5.94 -12.45 -7.12
CA PRO A 46 -6.75 -11.54 -6.32
C PRO A 46 -6.79 -11.91 -4.84
N ALA A 47 -6.85 -13.20 -4.52
CA ALA A 47 -6.84 -13.67 -3.13
C ALA A 47 -5.50 -13.42 -2.44
N ALA A 48 -4.38 -13.55 -3.16
CA ALA A 48 -3.06 -13.24 -2.62
C ALA A 48 -2.91 -11.74 -2.35
N LEU A 49 -3.41 -10.90 -3.27
CA LEU A 49 -3.39 -9.45 -3.14
C LEU A 49 -4.24 -8.99 -1.95
N SER A 50 -5.49 -9.47 -1.82
CA SER A 50 -6.36 -9.09 -0.70
C SER A 50 -5.77 -9.52 0.65
N ASN A 51 -5.27 -10.74 0.76
CA ASN A 51 -4.61 -11.24 1.97
C ASN A 51 -3.36 -10.44 2.34
N THR A 52 -2.53 -10.10 1.35
CA THR A 52 -1.31 -9.31 1.58
C THR A 52 -1.66 -7.89 2.02
N ILE A 53 -2.65 -7.25 1.37
CA ILE A 53 -3.13 -5.91 1.75
C ILE A 53 -3.66 -5.93 3.19
N GLY A 54 -4.52 -6.90 3.53
CA GLY A 54 -5.08 -7.01 4.89
C GLY A 54 -3.99 -7.22 5.96
N SER A 55 -2.97 -8.00 5.64
CA SER A 55 -1.82 -8.25 6.52
C SER A 55 -0.99 -6.98 6.73
N VAL A 56 -0.64 -6.27 5.65
CA VAL A 56 0.12 -5.01 5.72
C VAL A 56 -0.67 -3.95 6.49
N VAL A 57 -1.97 -3.78 6.20
CA VAL A 57 -2.85 -2.85 6.92
C VAL A 57 -2.85 -3.15 8.42
N SER A 58 -3.04 -4.42 8.81
CA SER A 58 -3.03 -4.82 10.23
C SER A 58 -1.70 -4.54 10.91
N GLN A 59 -0.58 -4.88 10.25
CA GLN A 59 0.76 -4.65 10.79
C GLN A 59 1.10 -3.16 10.90
N VAL A 60 0.68 -2.34 9.93
CA VAL A 60 0.84 -0.88 9.97
C VAL A 60 0.05 -0.28 11.14
N ARG A 61 -1.21 -0.69 11.32
CA ARG A 61 -2.02 -0.25 12.48
C ARG A 61 -1.36 -0.59 13.80
N SER A 62 -0.90 -1.83 13.94
CA SER A 62 -0.25 -2.29 15.17
C SER A 62 1.08 -1.57 15.43
N SER A 63 1.84 -1.24 14.38
CA SER A 63 3.15 -0.59 14.53
C SER A 63 3.05 0.92 14.76
N ASN A 64 1.91 1.53 14.46
CA ASN A 64 1.72 2.98 14.53
C ASN A 64 0.41 3.31 15.28
N PRO A 65 0.32 2.99 16.59
CA PRO A 65 -0.83 3.38 17.39
C PRO A 65 -0.95 4.91 17.40
N GLY A 66 -2.09 5.44 16.95
CA GLY A 66 -2.35 6.88 16.84
C GLY A 66 -2.46 7.41 15.40
N LEU A 67 -2.17 6.59 14.38
CA LEU A 67 -2.51 6.96 13.00
C LEU A 67 -4.01 6.85 12.75
N SER A 68 -4.52 7.80 11.97
CA SER A 68 -5.88 7.71 11.44
C SER A 68 -6.01 6.55 10.47
N ASN A 69 -7.22 6.01 10.29
CA ASN A 69 -7.49 4.96 9.30
C ASN A 69 -7.03 5.35 7.88
N CYS A 70 -7.12 6.63 7.53
CA CYS A 70 -6.63 7.16 6.26
C CYS A 70 -5.09 7.08 6.16
N ASP A 71 -4.34 7.51 7.19
CA ASP A 71 -2.88 7.40 7.22
C ASP A 71 -2.40 5.95 7.14
N VAL A 72 -3.09 5.04 7.84
CA VAL A 72 -2.83 3.61 7.77
C VAL A 72 -3.01 3.09 6.34
N LEU A 73 -4.12 3.47 5.68
CA LEU A 73 -4.39 3.03 4.32
C LEU A 73 -3.34 3.59 3.34
N VAL A 74 -3.01 4.89 3.44
CA VAL A 74 -1.96 5.51 2.63
C VAL A 74 -0.62 4.81 2.83
N GLN A 75 -0.26 4.52 4.07
CA GLN A 75 0.98 3.83 4.41
C GLN A 75 1.00 2.40 3.84
N ALA A 76 -0.09 1.64 3.99
CA ALA A 76 -0.18 0.29 3.47
C ALA A 76 -0.13 0.26 1.93
N LEU A 77 -0.82 1.17 1.25
CA LEU A 77 -0.77 1.28 -0.21
C LEU A 77 0.63 1.66 -0.71
N LEU A 78 1.34 2.56 -0.02
CA LEU A 78 2.73 2.90 -0.36
C LEU A 78 3.69 1.72 -0.14
N GLU A 79 3.50 0.94 0.93
CA GLU A 79 4.28 -0.29 1.15
C GLU A 79 4.00 -1.36 0.08
N MET A 80 2.74 -1.51 -0.36
CA MET A 80 2.38 -2.39 -1.47
C MET A 80 3.03 -1.94 -2.80
N VAL A 81 3.02 -0.63 -3.10
CA VAL A 81 3.69 -0.10 -4.30
C VAL A 81 5.20 -0.36 -4.23
N SER A 82 5.83 -0.17 -3.07
CA SER A 82 7.26 -0.47 -2.88
C SER A 82 7.57 -1.95 -3.11
N ALA A 83 6.71 -2.86 -2.64
CA ALA A 83 6.83 -4.30 -2.89
C ALA A 83 6.72 -4.63 -4.38
N LEU A 84 5.77 -4.04 -5.09
CA LEU A 84 5.62 -4.23 -6.54
C LEU A 84 6.85 -3.71 -7.31
N VAL A 85 7.40 -2.55 -6.92
CA VAL A 85 8.63 -2.01 -7.51
C VAL A 85 9.83 -2.94 -7.26
N HIS A 86 9.94 -3.53 -6.07
CA HIS A 86 10.97 -4.52 -5.77
C HIS A 86 10.84 -5.77 -6.65
N ILE A 87 9.62 -6.27 -6.88
CA ILE A 87 9.37 -7.40 -7.77
C ILE A 87 9.79 -7.04 -9.20
N LEU A 88 9.43 -5.86 -9.69
CA LEU A 88 9.82 -5.38 -11.02
C LEU A 88 11.34 -5.27 -11.16
N GLY A 89 12.04 -4.80 -10.12
CA GLY A 89 13.50 -4.68 -10.11
C GLY A 89 14.24 -6.02 -10.25
N SER A 90 13.63 -7.12 -9.83
CA SER A 90 14.18 -8.48 -9.99
C SER A 90 13.60 -9.26 -11.17
N SER A 91 12.58 -8.72 -11.86
CA SER A 91 11.88 -9.41 -12.93
C SER A 91 12.41 -9.04 -14.30
N SER A 92 12.39 -9.99 -15.25
CA SER A 92 12.60 -9.66 -16.67
C SER A 92 11.28 -9.18 -17.28
N ILE A 93 11.26 -7.93 -17.75
CA ILE A 93 10.06 -7.33 -18.35
C ILE A 93 9.91 -7.79 -19.80
N GLY A 94 8.87 -8.58 -20.06
CA GLY A 94 8.49 -9.03 -21.40
C GLY A 94 7.54 -8.08 -22.12
N GLN A 95 6.71 -8.62 -23.01
CA GLN A 95 5.69 -7.83 -23.71
C GLN A 95 4.61 -7.34 -22.74
N ILE A 96 4.28 -6.05 -22.83
CA ILE A 96 3.26 -5.41 -22.00
C ILE A 96 1.91 -5.48 -22.71
N ASN A 97 0.92 -6.11 -22.08
CA ASN A 97 -0.46 -6.12 -22.56
C ASN A 97 -1.22 -4.90 -22.03
N TYR A 98 -1.16 -3.79 -22.76
CA TYR A 98 -1.86 -2.54 -22.38
C TYR A 98 -3.39 -2.70 -22.34
N GLY A 99 -3.97 -3.59 -23.15
CA GLY A 99 -5.41 -3.86 -23.17
C GLY A 99 -5.93 -4.50 -21.87
N ALA A 100 -5.07 -5.20 -21.14
CA ALA A 100 -5.40 -5.81 -19.85
C ALA A 100 -5.22 -4.86 -18.65
N SER A 101 -4.68 -3.65 -18.85
CA SER A 101 -4.38 -2.70 -17.75
C SER A 101 -5.62 -2.33 -16.93
N SER A 102 -6.77 -2.13 -17.59
CA SER A 102 -8.06 -1.87 -16.94
C SER A 102 -8.50 -3.06 -16.07
N GLN A 103 -8.28 -4.28 -16.54
CA GLN A 103 -8.61 -5.50 -15.81
C GLN A 103 -7.77 -5.64 -14.53
N TYR A 104 -6.47 -5.32 -14.58
CA TYR A 104 -5.62 -5.28 -13.38
C TYR A 104 -6.03 -4.17 -12.41
N ALA A 105 -6.44 -2.99 -12.89
CA ALA A 105 -6.95 -1.93 -12.03
C ALA A 105 -8.24 -2.36 -11.30
N GLN A 106 -9.15 -3.06 -11.98
CA GLN A 106 -10.34 -3.65 -11.37
C GLN A 106 -9.99 -4.69 -10.31
N LEU A 107 -9.00 -5.54 -10.59
CA LEU A 107 -8.52 -6.57 -9.67
C LEU A 107 -7.95 -5.95 -8.39
N VAL A 108 -7.12 -4.91 -8.49
CA VAL A 108 -6.60 -4.17 -7.33
C VAL A 108 -7.75 -3.54 -6.54
N GLY A 109 -8.69 -2.88 -7.22
CA GLY A 109 -9.88 -2.30 -6.58
C GLY A 109 -10.67 -3.33 -5.77
N GLN A 110 -10.97 -4.49 -6.36
CA GLN A 110 -11.66 -5.59 -5.69
C GLN A 110 -10.86 -6.13 -4.50
N SER A 111 -9.54 -6.29 -4.66
CA SER A 111 -8.66 -6.81 -3.60
C SER A 111 -8.63 -5.88 -2.39
N ILE A 112 -8.61 -4.56 -2.63
CA ILE A 112 -8.67 -3.54 -1.58
C ILE A 112 -10.03 -3.59 -0.87
N THR A 113 -11.13 -3.66 -1.63
CA THR A 113 -12.47 -3.77 -1.04
C THR A 113 -12.60 -5.03 -0.17
N GLN A 114 -12.09 -6.18 -0.64
CA GLN A 114 -12.12 -7.42 0.13
C GLN A 114 -11.23 -7.39 1.37
N ALA A 115 -10.06 -6.75 1.30
CA ALA A 115 -9.13 -6.65 2.42
C ALA A 115 -9.61 -5.72 3.55
N LEU A 116 -10.55 -4.82 3.24
CA LEU A 116 -11.05 -3.79 4.14
C LEU A 116 -12.53 -3.99 4.53
N ALA A 117 -13.18 -5.01 3.97
CA ALA A 117 -14.52 -5.45 4.34
C ALA A 117 -14.50 -6.19 5.69
#